data_AF-H1V659-F1
#
_entry.id   AF-H1V659-F1
#
_cell.length_a   1.000
_cell.length_b   1.000
_cell.length_c   1.000
_cell.angle_alpha   90.00
_cell.angle_beta   90.00
_cell.angle_gamma   90.00
#
_symmetry.space_group_name_H-M   'P 1'
#
loop_
_entity.id
_entity.type
_entity.pdbx_description
1 polymer ?
#
loop_
_entity_poly.entity_id
_entity_poly.type
_entity_poly.pdbx_seq_one_letter_code
_entity_poly.pdbx_strand_id
1 'polypeptide(L)'
;MVGSASISPSVTSLLLRQQNRRRWKLDSLAHMFARFPRLRELHYEPWREWGWYQRHTDEVFENFNQQYPVTMQQFLDGVEKAGCDRIRNPAPAVGKMIALTSLKLEHLAASFIADASHFFEISPAWEWPNLASLVLTSKLLTPDENSIEIGAMLRAAAAAAMKMPRLETMEIWNGRKGLAALFRYQAFRNIHEAAIVWRGTWKLAMEPSTIQAWEAVMYQYDGWRLDLVQEQLDEAAIKSHGDAVHYLMLSGQVIRPISLWQIQREQEALEGVDTV
;
A
#
# COMPACT_ATOMS: atom_id res chain seq x y z
N MET A 1 25.51 -26.45 19.79
CA MET A 1 25.66 -26.56 18.32
C MET A 1 24.35 -26.15 17.68
N VAL A 2 24.25 -24.91 17.19
CA VAL A 2 23.09 -24.46 16.41
C VAL A 2 23.31 -24.94 14.99
N GLY A 3 22.49 -25.88 14.53
CA GLY A 3 22.60 -26.44 13.18
C GLY A 3 22.52 -25.33 12.14
N SER A 4 23.47 -25.33 11.20
CA SER A 4 23.46 -24.46 10.03
C SER A 4 22.19 -24.73 9.26
N ALA A 5 21.24 -23.82 9.38
CA ALA A 5 19.91 -24.09 8.92
C ALA A 5 19.83 -23.84 7.40
N SER A 6 19.31 -24.83 6.67
CA SER A 6 19.40 -24.91 5.20
C SER A 6 18.79 -23.71 4.48
N ILE A 7 19.51 -23.18 3.49
CA ILE A 7 19.03 -22.16 2.54
C ILE A 7 18.31 -22.83 1.37
N SER A 8 17.29 -22.19 0.82
CA SER A 8 16.54 -22.66 -0.35
C SER A 8 16.67 -21.67 -1.51
N PRO A 9 17.71 -21.81 -2.36
CA PRO A 9 17.97 -20.88 -3.46
C PRO A 9 16.97 -21.04 -4.62
N SER A 10 16.15 -22.08 -4.65
CA SER A 10 15.15 -22.32 -5.70
C SER A 10 13.87 -21.49 -5.52
N VAL A 11 13.64 -20.94 -4.33
CA VAL A 11 12.44 -20.12 -4.05
C VAL A 11 12.66 -18.70 -4.59
N THR A 12 11.91 -18.35 -5.63
CA THR A 12 11.93 -17.03 -6.26
C THR A 12 10.68 -16.20 -5.99
N SER A 13 9.56 -16.84 -5.62
CA SER A 13 8.30 -16.17 -5.30
C SER A 13 7.63 -16.83 -4.08
N LEU A 14 7.06 -16.03 -3.17
CA LEU A 14 6.34 -16.48 -1.99
C LEU A 14 4.96 -15.83 -1.90
N LEU A 15 3.91 -16.64 -1.66
CA LEU A 15 2.52 -16.19 -1.59
C LEU A 15 1.86 -16.61 -0.27
N LEU A 16 1.44 -15.63 0.52
CA LEU A 16 0.72 -15.79 1.78
C LEU A 16 -0.64 -15.10 1.65
N ARG A 17 -1.70 -15.88 1.45
CA ARG A 17 -3.05 -15.38 1.07
C ARG A 17 -3.96 -15.08 2.25
N GLN A 18 -4.89 -14.15 2.03
CA GLN A 18 -5.94 -13.77 3.00
C GLN A 18 -6.88 -14.95 3.30
N GLN A 19 -7.08 -15.82 2.31
CA GLN A 19 -7.89 -17.05 2.38
C GLN A 19 -7.53 -17.94 3.58
N ASN A 20 -6.27 -17.95 4.00
CA ASN A 20 -5.83 -18.76 5.12
C ASN A 20 -6.30 -18.22 6.47
N ARG A 21 -6.87 -17.01 6.50
CA ARG A 21 -7.30 -16.27 7.70
C ARG A 21 -6.25 -16.29 8.82
N ARG A 22 -4.97 -16.22 8.42
CA ARG A 22 -3.80 -16.36 9.30
C ARG A 22 -2.89 -15.15 9.17
N ARG A 23 -2.20 -14.84 10.26
CA ARG A 23 -1.12 -13.87 10.33
C ARG A 23 0.17 -14.57 10.74
N TRP A 24 1.27 -14.16 10.11
CA TRP A 24 2.62 -14.59 10.49
C TRP A 24 3.30 -13.49 11.30
N LYS A 25 3.99 -13.87 12.39
CA LYS A 25 4.80 -12.93 13.18
C LYS A 25 5.96 -12.40 12.33
N LEU A 26 6.35 -11.13 12.54
CA LEU A 26 7.45 -10.49 11.80
C LEU A 26 8.75 -11.28 11.91
N ASP A 27 9.10 -11.75 13.11
CA ASP A 27 10.30 -12.57 13.32
C ASP A 27 10.25 -13.87 12.52
N SER A 28 9.06 -14.48 12.37
CA SER A 28 8.88 -15.68 11.57
C SER A 28 9.05 -15.39 10.07
N LEU A 29 8.54 -14.25 9.60
CA LEU A 29 8.73 -13.80 8.22
C LEU A 29 10.21 -13.49 7.94
N ALA A 30 10.87 -12.75 8.82
CA ALA A 30 12.30 -12.43 8.71
C ALA A 30 13.15 -13.71 8.68
N HIS A 31 12.86 -14.66 9.57
CA HIS A 31 13.55 -15.94 9.60
C HIS A 31 13.32 -16.76 8.32
N MET A 32 12.12 -16.70 7.75
CA MET A 32 11.78 -17.34 6.49
C MET A 32 12.48 -16.68 5.29
N PHE A 33 12.47 -15.34 5.19
CA PHE A 33 13.10 -14.61 4.09
C PHE A 33 14.62 -14.76 4.08
N ALA A 34 15.25 -14.84 5.25
CA ALA A 34 16.68 -15.15 5.38
C ALA A 34 17.08 -16.49 4.73
N ARG A 35 16.12 -17.39 4.46
CA ARG A 35 16.35 -18.67 3.77
C ARG A 35 16.08 -18.64 2.28
N PHE A 36 15.53 -17.57 1.72
CA PHE A 36 15.19 -17.46 0.31
C PHE A 36 16.09 -16.43 -0.37
N PRO A 37 17.39 -16.73 -0.58
CA PRO A 37 18.37 -15.76 -1.07
C PRO A 37 18.11 -15.28 -2.51
N ARG A 38 17.21 -15.95 -3.25
CA ARG A 38 16.79 -15.59 -4.60
C ARG A 38 15.34 -15.13 -4.67
N LEU A 39 14.70 -14.80 -3.55
CA LEU A 39 13.34 -14.27 -3.53
C LEU A 39 13.31 -12.94 -4.30
N ARG A 40 12.50 -12.90 -5.36
CA ARG A 40 12.27 -11.71 -6.19
C ARG A 40 10.90 -11.11 -5.94
N GLU A 41 9.94 -11.95 -5.56
CA GLU A 41 8.55 -11.58 -5.38
C GLU A 41 8.02 -12.06 -4.03
N LEU A 42 7.33 -11.19 -3.31
CA LEU A 42 6.61 -11.51 -2.09
C LEU A 42 5.20 -10.95 -2.18
N HIS A 43 4.21 -11.82 -2.05
CA HIS A 43 2.81 -11.46 -1.93
C HIS A 43 2.32 -11.85 -0.54
N TYR A 44 2.01 -10.86 0.29
CA TYR A 44 1.54 -11.09 1.65
C TYR A 44 0.23 -10.35 1.91
N GLU A 45 -0.83 -11.13 2.04
CA GLU A 45 -2.21 -10.72 2.30
C GLU A 45 -2.71 -11.37 3.60
N PRO A 46 -2.31 -10.93 4.79
CA PRO A 46 -2.75 -11.58 6.02
C PRO A 46 -4.11 -11.08 6.50
N TRP A 47 -4.62 -11.82 7.48
CA TRP A 47 -5.86 -11.50 8.16
C TRP A 47 -5.66 -10.51 9.32
N ARG A 48 -6.65 -9.63 9.55
CA ARG A 48 -6.68 -8.72 10.70
C ARG A 48 -7.29 -9.42 11.92
N GLU A 49 -6.57 -9.43 13.03
CA GLU A 49 -7.07 -9.82 14.35
C GLU A 49 -7.55 -8.59 15.12
N TRP A 50 -8.62 -8.73 15.91
CA TRP A 50 -9.29 -7.64 16.64
C TRP A 50 -9.25 -7.85 18.17
N GLY A 51 -9.43 -6.78 18.95
CA GLY A 51 -9.58 -6.85 20.42
C GLY A 51 -8.26 -6.79 21.21
N TRP A 52 -8.17 -7.46 22.36
CA TRP A 52 -7.01 -7.38 23.27
C TRP A 52 -5.72 -7.95 22.66
N TYR A 53 -5.86 -8.77 21.62
CA TYR A 53 -4.78 -9.23 20.78
C TYR A 53 -4.22 -8.13 19.89
N GLN A 54 -5.01 -7.12 19.50
CA GLN A 54 -4.54 -5.97 18.71
C GLN A 54 -3.42 -5.22 19.45
N ARG A 55 -3.62 -4.86 20.73
CA ARG A 55 -2.63 -4.12 21.55
C ARG A 55 -1.34 -4.89 21.86
N HIS A 56 -1.38 -6.23 21.85
CA HIS A 56 -0.20 -7.08 22.09
C HIS A 56 0.46 -7.58 20.80
N THR A 57 -0.18 -7.35 19.65
CA THR A 57 0.27 -7.79 18.32
C THR A 57 0.29 -6.65 17.32
N ASP A 58 0.25 -5.40 17.77
CA ASP A 58 0.23 -4.25 16.88
C ASP A 58 1.39 -4.38 15.89
N GLU A 59 1.08 -4.09 14.63
CA GLU A 59 1.89 -3.23 13.77
C GLU A 59 1.63 -3.49 12.28
N VAL A 60 0.98 -4.59 11.85
CA VAL A 60 1.26 -5.04 10.48
C VAL A 60 0.10 -5.08 9.46
N PHE A 61 -1.23 -5.17 9.73
CA PHE A 61 -2.20 -5.30 8.60
C PHE A 61 -3.65 -4.81 8.78
N GLU A 62 -4.25 -4.32 7.69
CA GLU A 62 -5.72 -4.13 7.57
C GLU A 62 -6.41 -5.29 6.83
N ASN A 63 -7.68 -5.50 7.16
CA ASN A 63 -8.57 -6.36 6.39
C ASN A 63 -9.39 -5.45 5.45
N PHE A 64 -9.43 -5.79 4.17
CA PHE A 64 -10.19 -5.08 3.15
C PHE A 64 -11.72 -5.11 3.38
N ASN A 65 -12.23 -6.05 4.20
CA ASN A 65 -13.65 -6.09 4.57
C ASN A 65 -13.98 -5.17 5.76
N GLN A 66 -14.58 -4.01 5.48
CA GLN A 66 -14.99 -3.00 6.47
C GLN A 66 -16.17 -3.44 7.35
N GLN A 67 -17.03 -4.32 6.84
CA GLN A 67 -18.24 -4.75 7.54
C GLN A 67 -18.01 -5.95 8.47
N TYR A 68 -17.00 -6.77 8.19
CA TYR A 68 -16.61 -7.90 9.05
C TYR A 68 -16.42 -7.53 10.53
N PRO A 69 -15.79 -6.39 10.91
CA PRO A 69 -15.69 -5.99 12.31
C PRO A 69 -17.04 -5.70 12.97
N VAL A 70 -18.00 -5.09 12.26
CA VAL A 70 -19.32 -4.77 12.84
C VAL A 70 -20.09 -6.06 13.13
N THR A 71 -20.18 -6.95 12.15
CA THR A 71 -20.89 -8.22 12.29
C THR A 71 -20.23 -9.13 13.33
N MET A 72 -18.89 -9.23 13.37
CA MET A 72 -18.21 -10.07 14.35
C MET A 72 -18.25 -9.50 15.78
N GLN A 73 -18.23 -8.18 15.95
CA GLN A 73 -18.45 -7.54 17.27
C GLN A 73 -19.87 -7.79 17.78
N GLN A 74 -20.89 -7.70 16.92
CA GLN A 74 -22.27 -8.07 17.25
C GLN A 74 -22.39 -9.54 17.65
N PHE A 75 -21.71 -10.45 16.93
CA PHE A 75 -21.82 -11.90 17.16
C PHE A 75 -21.00 -12.43 18.35
N LEU A 76 -19.86 -11.84 18.69
CA LEU A 76 -18.98 -12.39 19.73
C LEU A 76 -19.29 -11.93 21.15
N ASP A 77 -19.67 -10.67 21.36
CA ASP A 77 -19.78 -10.11 22.72
C ASP A 77 -21.00 -9.22 22.95
N GLY A 78 -21.82 -8.90 21.91
CA GLY A 78 -23.01 -8.06 22.06
C GLY A 78 -22.76 -6.63 22.58
N VAL A 79 -21.49 -6.22 22.70
CA VAL A 79 -21.05 -4.92 23.20
C VAL A 79 -20.01 -4.38 22.23
N GLU A 80 -20.23 -3.15 21.75
CA GLU A 80 -19.28 -2.40 20.94
C GLU A 80 -18.00 -2.19 21.79
N LYS A 81 -16.96 -2.99 21.55
CA LYS A 81 -15.70 -2.89 22.30
C LYS A 81 -15.04 -1.56 21.97
N ALA A 82 -15.20 -0.58 22.85
CA ALA A 82 -14.47 0.68 22.83
C ALA A 82 -12.95 0.41 22.74
N GLY A 83 -12.32 0.87 21.66
CA GLY A 83 -10.87 0.78 21.45
C GLY A 83 -10.41 0.00 20.21
N CYS A 84 -11.31 -0.40 19.30
CA CYS A 84 -10.94 -0.89 17.97
C CYS A 84 -11.12 0.21 16.93
N ASP A 85 -10.06 0.92 16.56
CA ASP A 85 -10.14 1.91 15.48
C ASP A 85 -10.48 1.23 14.15
N ARG A 86 -11.52 1.73 13.48
CA ARG A 86 -11.94 1.25 12.15
C ARG A 86 -10.82 1.43 11.12
N ILE A 87 -10.03 2.50 11.28
CA ILE A 87 -8.88 2.86 10.46
C ILE A 87 -7.61 2.47 11.22
N ARG A 88 -6.72 1.69 10.61
CA ARG A 88 -5.44 1.30 11.21
C ARG A 88 -4.44 2.44 11.07
N ASN A 89 -3.55 2.55 12.05
CA ASN A 89 -2.34 3.34 11.93
C ASN A 89 -1.14 2.39 11.81
N PRO A 90 -0.57 2.17 10.61
CA PRO A 90 0.64 1.37 10.45
C PRO A 90 1.78 1.93 11.30
N ALA A 91 2.55 1.08 11.95
CA ALA A 91 3.63 1.57 12.79
C ALA A 91 4.81 2.06 11.94
N PRO A 92 5.46 3.17 12.32
CA PRO A 92 6.60 3.71 11.56
C PRO A 92 7.73 2.70 11.35
N ALA A 93 7.97 1.82 12.33
CA ALA A 93 8.99 0.78 12.26
C ALA A 93 8.76 -0.20 11.10
N VAL A 94 7.50 -0.54 10.81
CA VAL A 94 7.14 -1.43 9.70
C VAL A 94 7.42 -0.78 8.36
N GLY A 95 7.04 0.50 8.18
CA GLY A 95 7.33 1.25 6.95
C GLY A 95 8.83 1.27 6.63
N LYS A 96 9.66 1.57 7.64
CA LYS A 96 11.13 1.56 7.52
C LYS A 96 11.69 0.19 7.20
N MET A 97 11.17 -0.86 7.85
CA MET A 97 11.61 -2.22 7.58
C MET A 97 11.29 -2.65 6.15
N ILE A 98 10.09 -2.35 5.66
CA ILE A 98 9.70 -2.67 4.27
C ILE A 98 10.59 -1.92 3.28
N ALA A 99 10.86 -0.63 3.51
CA ALA A 99 11.80 0.14 2.69
C ALA A 99 13.21 -0.48 2.67
N LEU A 100 13.74 -0.89 3.82
CA LEU A 100 15.05 -1.54 3.92
C LEU A 100 15.08 -2.91 3.21
N THR A 101 14.02 -3.70 3.35
CA THR A 101 13.95 -5.03 2.71
C THR A 101 13.70 -4.95 1.21
N SER A 102 13.16 -3.84 0.71
CA SER A 102 12.82 -3.67 -0.71
C SER A 102 13.95 -3.17 -1.59
N LEU A 103 15.11 -2.80 -1.03
CA LEU A 103 16.25 -2.23 -1.77
C LEU A 103 16.71 -3.09 -2.97
N LYS A 104 16.50 -4.41 -2.92
CA LYS A 104 16.91 -5.33 -4.00
C LYS A 104 15.77 -5.76 -4.93
N LEU A 105 14.53 -5.37 -4.64
CA LEU A 105 13.35 -5.81 -5.38
C LEU A 105 13.16 -5.03 -6.69
N GLU A 106 12.52 -5.67 -7.66
CA GLU A 106 12.07 -5.05 -8.90
C GLU A 106 10.64 -4.51 -8.79
N HIS A 107 9.80 -5.19 -7.98
CA HIS A 107 8.42 -4.82 -7.76
C HIS A 107 8.08 -4.92 -6.27
N LEU A 108 7.44 -3.89 -5.73
CA LEU A 108 6.90 -3.89 -4.38
C LEU A 108 5.46 -3.38 -4.40
N ALA A 109 4.54 -4.17 -3.85
CA ALA A 109 3.20 -3.71 -3.48
C ALA A 109 2.98 -3.99 -1.99
N ALA A 110 2.73 -2.94 -1.22
CA ALA A 110 2.49 -3.01 0.21
C ALA A 110 1.23 -2.21 0.54
N SER A 111 0.11 -2.92 0.69
CA SER A 111 -1.21 -2.32 0.95
C SER A 111 -1.59 -2.43 2.42
N PHE A 112 -1.87 -1.29 3.05
CA PHE A 112 -2.27 -1.11 4.45
C PHE A 112 -1.31 -1.68 5.52
N ILE A 113 -0.24 -2.35 5.12
CA ILE A 113 0.83 -2.86 5.99
C ILE A 113 1.81 -1.78 6.41
N ALA A 114 2.07 -0.85 5.51
CA ALA A 114 2.92 0.31 5.73
C ALA A 114 2.23 1.54 5.17
N ASP A 115 2.49 2.65 5.84
CA ASP A 115 2.12 3.96 5.34
C ASP A 115 3.27 4.53 4.49
N ALA A 116 2.93 5.12 3.36
CA ALA A 116 3.90 5.71 2.45
C ALA A 116 4.73 6.81 3.14
N SER A 117 4.14 7.58 4.07
CA SER A 117 4.88 8.61 4.82
C SER A 117 6.07 8.01 5.59
N HIS A 118 5.88 6.86 6.24
CA HIS A 118 6.94 6.16 6.97
C HIS A 118 7.90 5.41 6.05
N PHE A 119 7.42 4.88 4.92
CA PHE A 119 8.27 4.23 3.91
C PHE A 119 9.27 5.23 3.30
N PHE A 120 8.83 6.47 3.06
CA PHE A 120 9.66 7.54 2.49
C PHE A 120 10.41 8.37 3.55
N GLU A 121 10.51 7.90 4.80
CA GLU A 121 11.52 8.39 5.74
C GLU A 121 12.91 7.89 5.30
N ILE A 122 13.41 8.49 4.22
CA ILE A 122 14.58 8.05 3.47
C ILE A 122 15.85 8.20 4.31
N SER A 123 16.63 7.12 4.42
CA SER A 123 18.03 7.21 4.80
C SER A 123 18.89 7.65 3.61
N PRO A 124 19.87 8.55 3.79
CA PRO A 124 20.80 8.93 2.72
C PRO A 124 21.47 7.75 2.01
N ALA A 125 21.72 6.65 2.73
CA ALA A 125 22.40 5.46 2.22
C ALA A 125 21.52 4.47 1.44
N TRP A 126 20.19 4.69 1.37
CA TRP A 126 19.28 3.77 0.70
C TRP A 126 19.15 4.07 -0.78
N GLU A 127 19.28 3.03 -1.60
CA GLU A 127 19.11 3.06 -3.06
C GLU A 127 18.34 1.82 -3.52
N TRP A 128 17.52 1.99 -4.56
CA TRP A 128 16.70 0.94 -5.14
C TRP A 128 17.09 0.75 -6.62
N PRO A 129 18.26 0.14 -6.91
CA PRO A 129 18.81 0.07 -8.26
C PRO A 129 17.93 -0.70 -9.25
N ASN A 130 17.06 -1.58 -8.74
CA ASN A 130 16.24 -2.47 -9.56
C ASN A 130 14.74 -2.15 -9.56
N LEU A 131 14.27 -1.30 -8.63
CA LEU A 131 12.84 -1.12 -8.41
C LEU A 131 12.19 -0.38 -9.58
N ALA A 132 11.32 -1.08 -10.31
CA ALA A 132 10.58 -0.60 -11.46
C ALA A 132 9.13 -0.25 -11.11
N SER A 133 8.52 -0.96 -10.15
CA SER A 133 7.15 -0.71 -9.69
C SER A 133 7.08 -0.63 -8.17
N LEU A 134 6.44 0.42 -7.66
CA LEU A 134 6.17 0.62 -6.25
C LEU A 134 4.71 0.98 -6.04
N VAL A 135 4.00 0.23 -5.21
CA VAL A 135 2.62 0.55 -4.81
C VAL A 135 2.50 0.53 -3.29
N LEU A 136 2.07 1.65 -2.71
CA LEU A 136 1.95 1.86 -1.27
C LEU A 136 0.58 2.42 -0.91
N THR A 137 0.15 2.18 0.33
CA THR A 137 -1.02 2.86 0.90
C THR A 137 -0.57 4.08 1.72
N SER A 138 -1.40 5.12 1.79
CA SER A 138 -1.22 6.21 2.75
C SER A 138 -2.54 6.68 3.35
N LYS A 139 -2.60 6.75 4.68
CA LYS A 139 -3.75 7.31 5.39
C LYS A 139 -3.94 8.81 5.12
N LEU A 140 -2.89 9.50 4.67
CA LEU A 140 -2.93 10.93 4.37
C LEU A 140 -3.79 11.26 3.16
N LEU A 141 -4.07 10.30 2.28
CA LEU A 141 -4.89 10.54 1.08
C LEU A 141 -6.39 10.56 1.40
N THR A 142 -6.80 11.49 2.25
CA THR A 142 -8.19 11.80 2.61
C THR A 142 -8.45 13.31 2.45
N PRO A 143 -9.68 13.75 2.16
CA PRO A 143 -9.98 15.16 1.95
C PRO A 143 -9.90 15.98 3.24
N ASP A 144 -10.03 15.34 4.40
CA ASP A 144 -10.01 15.98 5.72
C ASP A 144 -8.58 16.24 6.24
N GLU A 145 -7.57 15.64 5.60
CA GLU A 145 -6.18 15.73 6.04
C GLU A 145 -5.51 17.03 5.55
N ASN A 146 -4.47 17.45 6.26
CA ASN A 146 -3.73 18.65 5.92
C ASN A 146 -3.00 18.51 4.56
N SER A 147 -3.33 19.39 3.60
CA SER A 147 -2.69 19.43 2.27
C SER A 147 -1.17 19.59 2.34
N ILE A 148 -0.65 20.24 3.39
CA ILE A 148 0.79 20.39 3.65
C ILE A 148 1.43 19.03 3.90
N GLU A 149 0.78 18.14 4.66
CA GLU A 149 1.30 16.80 4.96
C GLU A 149 1.26 15.91 3.73
N ILE A 150 0.18 15.99 2.93
CA ILE A 150 0.10 15.30 1.64
C ILE A 150 1.24 15.75 0.72
N GLY A 151 1.44 17.06 0.58
CA GLY A 151 2.53 17.63 -0.22
C GLY A 151 3.92 17.23 0.29
N ALA A 152 4.13 17.20 1.61
CA ALA A 152 5.37 16.74 2.21
C ALA A 152 5.66 15.27 1.90
N MET A 153 4.66 14.39 2.02
CA MET A 153 4.78 12.98 1.65
C MET A 153 5.08 12.81 0.15
N LEU A 154 4.39 13.54 -0.73
CA LEU A 154 4.61 13.45 -2.18
C LEU A 154 6.01 13.96 -2.59
N ARG A 155 6.54 14.98 -1.91
CA ARG A 155 7.93 15.44 -2.09
C ARG A 155 8.95 14.42 -1.59
N ALA A 156 8.68 13.76 -0.46
CA ALA A 156 9.52 12.66 0.02
C ALA A 156 9.51 11.47 -0.97
N ALA A 157 8.34 11.14 -1.53
CA ALA A 157 8.20 10.14 -2.59
C ALA A 157 9.03 10.49 -3.83
N ALA A 158 9.01 11.75 -4.28
CA ALA A 158 9.85 12.22 -5.38
C ALA A 158 11.35 12.07 -5.05
N ALA A 159 11.78 12.44 -3.85
CA ALA A 159 13.16 12.27 -3.41
C ALA A 159 13.60 10.79 -3.37
N ALA A 160 12.69 9.86 -3.03
CA ALA A 160 12.95 8.43 -3.12
C ALA A 160 13.05 7.96 -4.58
N ALA A 161 12.18 8.47 -5.46
CA ALA A 161 12.17 8.15 -6.89
C ALA A 161 13.50 8.53 -7.57
N MET A 162 14.16 9.62 -7.15
CA MET A 162 15.50 9.98 -7.64
C MET A 162 16.57 8.90 -7.38
N LYS A 163 16.33 8.01 -6.40
CA LYS A 163 17.20 6.88 -6.04
C LYS A 163 16.71 5.54 -6.62
N MET A 164 15.75 5.58 -7.54
CA MET A 164 15.16 4.44 -8.23
C MET A 164 15.39 4.57 -9.74
N PRO A 165 16.61 4.34 -10.26
CA PRO A 165 16.96 4.63 -11.65
C PRO A 165 16.13 3.82 -12.68
N ARG A 166 15.53 2.70 -12.27
CA ARG A 166 14.67 1.85 -13.10
C ARG A 166 13.18 2.07 -12.89
N LEU A 167 12.77 3.04 -12.06
CA LEU A 167 11.36 3.27 -11.78
C LEU A 167 10.60 3.57 -13.07
N GLU A 168 9.50 2.85 -13.26
CA GLU A 168 8.52 3.04 -14.33
C GLU A 168 7.17 3.46 -13.76
N THR A 169 6.81 2.98 -12.56
CA THR A 169 5.54 3.33 -11.94
C THR A 169 5.65 3.42 -10.43
N MET A 170 5.12 4.51 -9.86
CA MET A 170 4.91 4.65 -8.42
C MET A 170 3.45 5.02 -8.14
N GLU A 171 2.79 4.26 -7.29
CA GLU A 171 1.39 4.47 -6.90
C GLU A 171 1.29 4.60 -5.39
N ILE A 172 0.68 5.69 -4.92
CA ILE A 172 0.30 5.88 -3.53
C ILE A 172 -1.20 6.05 -3.52
N TRP A 173 -1.88 5.19 -2.77
CA TRP A 173 -3.34 5.16 -2.82
C TRP A 173 -3.97 5.00 -1.45
N ASN A 174 -5.27 5.31 -1.37
CA ASN A 174 -6.11 4.99 -0.24
C ASN A 174 -7.54 4.74 -0.73
N GLY A 175 -8.29 3.96 0.03
CA GLY A 175 -9.65 3.58 -0.34
C GLY A 175 -10.46 3.20 0.87
N ARG A 176 -11.72 3.60 0.93
CA ARG A 176 -12.74 3.08 1.84
C ARG A 176 -14.12 3.43 1.30
N LYS A 177 -15.21 2.98 1.94
CA LYS A 177 -16.55 3.42 1.55
C LYS A 177 -16.62 4.96 1.45
N GLY A 178 -17.05 5.47 0.30
CA GLY A 178 -17.15 6.89 -0.06
C GLY A 178 -15.82 7.59 -0.37
N LEU A 179 -14.69 6.89 -0.34
CA LEU A 179 -13.38 7.52 -0.49
C LEU A 179 -12.46 6.67 -1.34
N ALA A 180 -11.91 7.27 -2.39
CA ALA A 180 -10.83 6.67 -3.15
C ALA A 180 -9.89 7.76 -3.63
N ALA A 181 -8.59 7.56 -3.50
CA ALA A 181 -7.58 8.47 -4.00
C ALA A 181 -6.33 7.70 -4.44
N LEU A 182 -5.75 8.11 -5.56
CA LEU A 182 -4.54 7.58 -6.15
C LEU A 182 -3.71 8.75 -6.66
N PHE A 183 -2.47 8.82 -6.16
CA PHE A 183 -1.38 9.49 -6.83
C PHE A 183 -0.59 8.43 -7.62
N ARG A 184 -0.44 8.63 -8.92
CA ARG A 184 0.38 7.78 -9.79
C ARG A 184 1.44 8.63 -10.48
N TYR A 185 2.69 8.21 -10.40
CA TYR A 185 3.75 8.62 -11.31
C TYR A 185 4.00 7.49 -12.31
N GLN A 186 4.11 7.81 -13.60
CA GLN A 186 4.40 6.85 -14.65
C GLN A 186 5.44 7.39 -15.63
N ALA A 187 6.47 6.60 -15.91
CA ALA A 187 7.57 6.91 -16.83
C ALA A 187 7.44 6.10 -18.12
N PHE A 188 7.42 6.77 -19.28
CA PHE A 188 7.37 6.16 -20.60
C PHE A 188 8.71 6.34 -21.32
N ARG A 189 9.68 5.50 -20.94
CA ARG A 189 11.09 5.60 -21.41
C ARG A 189 11.26 5.52 -22.92
N ASN A 190 10.36 4.83 -23.62
CA ASN A 190 10.37 4.69 -25.07
C ASN A 190 10.07 6.00 -25.81
N ILE A 191 9.22 6.86 -25.23
CA ILE A 191 8.80 8.13 -25.81
C ILE A 191 9.32 9.36 -25.04
N HIS A 192 10.11 9.14 -23.99
CA HIS A 192 10.74 10.20 -23.18
C HIS A 192 9.71 11.12 -22.50
N GLU A 193 8.61 10.53 -22.04
CA GLU A 193 7.53 11.25 -21.36
C GLU A 193 7.29 10.67 -19.98
N ALA A 194 6.82 11.50 -19.05
CA ALA A 194 6.31 11.06 -17.77
C ALA A 194 4.99 11.76 -17.45
N ALA A 195 4.15 11.09 -16.67
CA ALA A 195 2.88 11.63 -16.22
C ALA A 195 2.72 11.46 -14.71
N ILE A 196 2.18 12.49 -14.07
CA ILE A 196 1.54 12.40 -12.77
C ILE A 196 0.03 12.36 -12.99
N VAL A 197 -0.62 11.37 -12.42
CA VAL A 197 -2.08 11.24 -12.43
C VAL A 197 -2.56 11.33 -10.99
N TRP A 198 -3.48 12.26 -10.73
CA TRP A 198 -4.32 12.25 -9.55
C TRP A 198 -5.69 11.71 -9.92
N ARG A 199 -6.10 10.59 -9.33
CA ARG A 199 -7.41 9.99 -9.56
C ARG A 199 -8.11 9.77 -8.22
N GLY A 200 -9.28 10.35 -8.02
CA GLY A 200 -9.98 10.17 -6.74
C GLY A 200 -11.39 10.75 -6.67
N THR A 201 -12.07 10.48 -5.56
CA THR A 201 -13.41 11.03 -5.26
C THR A 201 -13.39 12.52 -4.93
N TRP A 202 -12.18 13.10 -4.78
CA TRP A 202 -11.96 14.51 -4.52
C TRP A 202 -10.74 15.04 -5.31
N LYS A 203 -10.64 16.36 -5.46
CA LYS A 203 -9.56 17.02 -6.21
C LYS A 203 -8.45 17.47 -5.26
N LEU A 204 -7.21 17.08 -5.56
CA LEU A 204 -6.03 17.60 -4.85
C LEU A 204 -5.44 18.79 -5.61
N ALA A 205 -5.38 19.95 -4.97
CA ALA A 205 -4.59 21.07 -5.46
C ALA A 205 -3.11 20.84 -5.10
N MET A 206 -2.31 20.34 -6.05
CA MET A 206 -0.87 20.12 -5.81
C MET A 206 -0.11 21.44 -5.78
N GLU A 207 0.71 21.63 -4.75
CA GLU A 207 1.56 22.80 -4.64
C GLU A 207 2.64 22.81 -5.73
N PRO A 208 3.05 23.99 -6.25
CA PRO A 208 4.14 24.10 -7.21
C PRO A 208 5.43 23.42 -6.75
N SER A 209 5.74 23.47 -5.44
CA SER A 209 6.89 22.81 -4.83
C SER A 209 6.86 21.28 -4.97
N THR A 210 5.66 20.69 -4.98
CA THR A 210 5.48 19.24 -5.18
C THR A 210 5.69 18.88 -6.64
N ILE A 211 5.14 19.67 -7.56
CA ILE A 211 5.32 19.48 -9.01
C ILE A 211 6.81 19.57 -9.37
N GLN A 212 7.51 20.62 -8.90
CA GLN A 212 8.95 20.81 -9.10
C GLN A 212 9.79 19.65 -8.57
N ALA A 213 9.42 19.07 -7.42
CA ALA A 213 10.13 17.91 -6.88
C ALA A 213 10.05 16.71 -7.82
N TRP A 214 8.90 16.49 -8.47
CA TRP A 214 8.73 15.41 -9.45
C TRP A 214 9.34 15.73 -10.82
N GLU A 215 9.34 16.99 -11.25
CA GLU A 215 10.12 17.43 -12.42
C GLU A 215 11.62 17.12 -12.21
N ALA A 216 12.14 17.34 -11.01
CA ALA A 216 13.54 17.05 -10.68
C ALA A 216 13.90 15.55 -10.75
N VAL A 217 12.93 14.65 -10.58
CA VAL A 217 13.15 13.20 -10.80
C VAL A 217 13.54 12.93 -12.25
N MET A 218 13.07 13.77 -13.19
CA MET A 218 13.35 13.63 -14.62
C MET A 218 14.64 14.33 -15.03
N TYR A 219 15.29 15.11 -14.15
CA TYR A 219 16.44 15.95 -14.52
C TYR A 219 17.67 15.16 -15.02
N GLN A 220 17.72 13.86 -14.71
CA GLN A 220 18.74 12.95 -15.24
C GLN A 220 18.51 12.59 -16.73
N TYR A 221 17.35 12.97 -17.28
CA TYR A 221 16.90 12.61 -18.62
C TYR A 221 16.51 13.89 -19.39
N ASP A 222 17.49 14.45 -20.08
CA ASP A 222 17.33 15.72 -20.83
C ASP A 222 16.17 15.64 -21.84
N GLY A 223 15.37 16.71 -21.91
CA GLY A 223 14.23 16.84 -22.83
C GLY A 223 12.93 16.12 -22.42
N TRP A 224 12.86 15.45 -21.26
CA TRP A 224 11.63 14.82 -20.79
C TRP A 224 10.57 15.84 -20.38
N ARG A 225 9.30 15.55 -20.70
CA ARG A 225 8.14 16.34 -20.29
C ARG A 225 7.36 15.61 -19.19
N LEU A 226 6.91 16.37 -18.19
CA LEU A 226 6.02 15.89 -17.14
C LEU A 226 4.61 16.46 -17.33
N ASP A 227 3.64 15.59 -17.61
CA ASP A 227 2.23 15.99 -17.67
C ASP A 227 1.51 15.72 -16.35
N LEU A 228 0.60 16.62 -15.97
CA LEU A 228 -0.26 16.47 -14.80
C LEU A 228 -1.71 16.26 -15.24
N VAL A 229 -2.27 15.10 -14.87
CA VAL A 229 -3.64 14.70 -15.20
C VAL A 229 -4.45 14.57 -13.91
N GLN A 230 -5.69 15.08 -13.92
CA GLN A 230 -6.64 14.88 -12.83
C GLN A 230 -7.89 14.17 -13.32
N GLU A 231 -8.27 13.10 -12.63
CA GLU A 231 -9.44 12.27 -12.91
C GLU A 231 -10.33 12.23 -11.67
N GLN A 232 -11.64 12.48 -11.86
CA GLN A 232 -12.60 12.45 -10.77
C GLN A 232 -13.42 11.16 -10.80
N LEU A 233 -13.56 10.54 -9.63
CA LEU A 233 -14.40 9.38 -9.40
C LEU A 233 -15.70 9.78 -8.71
N ASP A 234 -16.75 9.01 -8.97
CA ASP A 234 -18.02 9.12 -8.24
C ASP A 234 -17.88 8.48 -6.85
N GLU A 235 -18.14 9.27 -5.81
CA GLU A 235 -18.14 8.81 -4.42
C GLU A 235 -19.17 7.68 -4.20
N ALA A 236 -20.34 7.77 -4.83
CA ALA A 236 -21.42 6.80 -4.65
C ALA A 236 -21.07 5.40 -5.19
N ALA A 237 -20.11 5.32 -6.11
CA ALA A 237 -19.61 4.07 -6.66
C ALA A 237 -18.68 3.31 -5.70
N ILE A 238 -18.08 4.01 -4.73
CA ILE A 238 -17.10 3.41 -3.81
C ILE A 238 -17.80 2.88 -2.57
N LYS A 239 -18.27 1.63 -2.60
CA LYS A 239 -19.00 1.03 -1.46
C LYS A 239 -18.07 0.35 -0.45
N SER A 240 -16.86 0.00 -0.87
CA SER A 240 -15.90 -0.77 -0.07
C SER A 240 -14.43 -0.50 -0.47
N HIS A 241 -13.47 -1.07 0.27
CA HIS A 241 -12.05 -1.08 -0.16
C HIS A 241 -11.86 -1.81 -1.49
N GLY A 242 -12.62 -2.89 -1.72
CA GLY A 242 -12.55 -3.65 -2.96
C GLY A 242 -12.98 -2.82 -4.16
N ASP A 243 -14.04 -2.01 -4.00
CA ASP A 243 -14.47 -1.07 -5.04
C ASP A 243 -13.42 0.01 -5.27
N ALA A 244 -12.82 0.55 -4.20
CA ALA A 244 -11.73 1.51 -4.35
C ALA A 244 -10.57 0.93 -5.18
N VAL A 245 -10.10 -0.28 -4.88
CA VAL A 245 -9.06 -0.96 -5.68
C VAL A 245 -9.50 -1.11 -7.14
N HIS A 246 -10.75 -1.49 -7.38
CA HIS A 246 -11.29 -1.66 -8.73
C HIS A 246 -11.36 -0.35 -9.52
N TYR A 247 -11.96 0.70 -8.94
CA TYR A 247 -12.20 1.99 -9.60
C TYR A 247 -10.95 2.86 -9.71
N LEU A 248 -9.95 2.68 -8.85
CA LEU A 248 -8.65 3.37 -8.97
C LEU A 248 -7.79 2.81 -10.10
N MET A 249 -8.12 1.63 -10.65
CA MET A 249 -7.41 1.02 -11.77
C MET A 249 -5.89 0.94 -11.54
N LEU A 250 -5.48 0.51 -10.35
CA LEU A 250 -4.07 0.36 -9.95
C LEU A 250 -3.32 -0.53 -10.95
N SER A 251 -2.09 -0.14 -11.30
CA SER A 251 -1.25 -0.86 -12.27
C SER A 251 -0.59 -2.08 -11.63
N GLY A 252 -0.30 -2.02 -10.32
CA GLY A 252 0.21 -3.14 -9.55
C GLY A 252 -0.88 -4.04 -8.96
N GLN A 253 -0.57 -5.33 -8.79
CA GLN A 253 -1.41 -6.25 -8.02
C GLN A 253 -1.26 -6.00 -6.52
N VAL A 254 -1.98 -4.99 -6.01
CA VAL A 254 -2.10 -4.71 -4.56
C VAL A 254 -2.82 -5.81 -3.79
N ILE A 255 -3.67 -6.54 -4.51
CA ILE A 255 -4.35 -7.73 -4.05
C ILE A 255 -4.56 -8.65 -5.23
N ARG A 256 -4.51 -9.96 -5.02
CA ARG A 256 -4.76 -10.94 -6.09
C ARG A 256 -6.22 -10.82 -6.56
N PRO A 257 -6.50 -10.96 -7.87
CA PRO A 257 -7.87 -10.88 -8.40
C PRO A 257 -8.86 -11.81 -7.70
N ILE A 258 -8.41 -13.01 -7.31
CA ILE A 258 -9.27 -13.96 -6.57
C ILE A 258 -9.57 -13.48 -5.14
N SER A 259 -8.60 -12.90 -4.44
CA SER A 259 -8.79 -12.35 -3.10
C SER A 259 -9.71 -11.12 -3.17
N LEU A 260 -9.52 -10.25 -4.17
CA LEU A 260 -10.40 -9.11 -4.44
C LEU A 260 -11.84 -9.53 -4.69
N TRP A 261 -12.04 -10.52 -5.57
CA TRP A 261 -13.38 -11.05 -5.85
C TRP A 261 -14.04 -11.61 -4.59
N GLN A 262 -13.29 -12.34 -3.76
CA GLN A 262 -13.79 -12.86 -2.48
C GLN A 262 -14.21 -11.75 -1.52
N ILE A 263 -13.39 -10.70 -1.38
CA ILE A 263 -13.71 -9.51 -0.59
C ILE A 263 -15.02 -8.87 -1.08
N GLN A 264 -15.13 -8.65 -2.39
CA GLN A 264 -16.33 -8.04 -2.99
C GLN A 264 -17.57 -8.90 -2.75
N ARG A 265 -17.47 -10.23 -2.90
CA ARG A 265 -18.57 -11.16 -2.63
C ARG A 265 -18.97 -11.20 -1.15
N GLU A 266 -17.99 -11.23 -0.24
CA GLU A 266 -18.24 -11.20 1.21
C GLU A 266 -18.91 -9.89 1.62
N GLN A 267 -18.49 -8.76 1.04
CA GLN A 267 -19.11 -7.44 1.26
C GLN A 267 -20.54 -7.38 0.73
N GLU A 268 -20.80 -7.83 -0.51
CA GLU A 268 -22.16 -7.88 -1.07
C GLU A 268 -23.11 -8.73 -0.22
N ALA A 269 -22.63 -9.85 0.34
CA ALA A 269 -23.43 -10.69 1.22
C ALA A 269 -23.81 -10.00 2.54
N LEU A 270 -23.01 -9.01 2.97
CA LEU A 270 -23.22 -8.25 4.20
C LEU A 270 -24.06 -6.98 3.97
N GLU A 271 -24.13 -6.44 2.75
CA GLU A 271 -24.96 -5.27 2.40
C GLU A 271 -26.48 -5.50 2.54
N GLY A 272 -26.94 -6.75 2.69
CA GLY A 272 -28.34 -7.12 2.89
C GLY A 272 -28.68 -7.66 4.29
N VAL A 273 -27.75 -7.61 5.24
CA VAL A 273 -28.00 -8.03 6.63
C VAL A 273 -28.32 -6.78 7.44
N ASP A 274 -29.59 -6.64 7.83
CA ASP A 274 -29.98 -5.60 8.79
C ASP A 274 -29.15 -5.76 10.06
N THR A 275 -28.36 -4.74 10.38
CA THR A 275 -27.73 -4.61 11.69
C THR A 275 -28.84 -4.31 12.69
N VAL A 276 -29.37 -5.36 13.33
CA VAL A 276 -30.25 -5.26 14.50
C VAL A 276 -29.51 -4.62 15.67
#